data_AF-A0AAF1KGK0-F1
#
_entry.id   AF-A0AAF1KGK0-F1
#
_cell.length_a   1.000
_cell.length_b   1.000
_cell.length_c   1.000
_cell.angle_alpha   90.00
_cell.angle_beta   90.00
_cell.angle_gamma   90.00
#
_symmetry.space_group_name_H-M   'P 1'
#
loop_
_entity.id
_entity.type
_entity.pdbx_description
1 polymer ?
#
loop_
_entity_poly.entity_id
_entity_poly.type
_entity_poly.pdbx_seq_one_letter_code
_entity_poly.pdbx_strand_id
1 'polypeptide(L)' 'MVLLHSAEGLDWQSPPKGTGLKTLKEAEEQGFITIRGEFQKREFRLTARGAEYVERDKRRLAARRL' A
#
# COMPACT_ATOMS: atom_id res chain seq x y z
N MET A 1 3.13 7.34 -2.39
CA MET A 1 3.29 6.95 -0.97
C MET A 1 4.18 5.71 -0.93
N VAL A 2 5.27 5.71 -0.17
CA VAL A 2 6.23 4.58 -0.11
C VAL A 2 5.55 3.27 0.30
N LEU A 3 4.56 3.34 1.21
CA LEU A 3 3.79 2.19 1.69
C LEU A 3 3.23 1.30 0.55
N LEU A 4 2.67 1.92 -0.49
CA LEU A 4 2.03 1.16 -1.58
C LEU A 4 3.04 0.38 -2.42
N HIS A 5 4.29 0.83 -2.52
CA HIS A 5 5.34 0.12 -3.24
C HIS A 5 5.92 -1.05 -2.45
N SER A 6 5.74 -1.05 -1.12
CA SER A 6 6.15 -2.16 -0.26
C SER A 6 5.11 -3.27 -0.14
N ALA A 7 3.96 -3.11 -0.81
CA ALA A 7 2.88 -4.07 -0.73
C ALA A 7 3.08 -5.24 -1.71
N GLU A 8 3.02 -6.47 -1.21
CA GLU A 8 2.99 -7.72 -1.96
C GLU A 8 1.58 -8.01 -2.51
N GLY A 9 1.12 -7.15 -3.42
CA GLY A 9 -0.12 -7.39 -4.17
C GLY A 9 -1.41 -7.29 -3.33
N LEU A 10 -2.36 -8.18 -3.65
CA LEU A 10 -3.73 -8.20 -3.10
C LEU A 10 -3.88 -9.11 -1.88
N ASP A 11 -2.80 -9.75 -1.44
CA ASP A 11 -2.80 -10.62 -0.27
C ASP A 11 -2.60 -9.82 1.02
N TRP A 12 -3.07 -10.40 2.12
CA TRP A 12 -2.91 -9.83 3.45
C TRP A 12 -1.48 -9.98 3.91
N GLN A 13 -0.92 -8.90 4.42
CA GLN A 13 0.48 -8.81 4.79
C GLN A 13 0.68 -7.83 5.94
N SER A 14 1.79 -7.99 6.64
CA SER A 14 2.16 -7.07 7.71
C SER A 14 2.70 -5.75 7.15
N PRO A 15 2.34 -4.60 7.73
CA PRO A 15 2.89 -3.32 7.33
C PRO A 15 4.42 -3.30 7.53
N PRO A 16 5.19 -2.69 6.60
CA PRO A 16 6.63 -2.56 6.74
C PRO A 16 7.01 -1.86 8.05
N LYS A 17 8.15 -2.25 8.64
CA LYS A 17 8.70 -1.59 9.83
C LYS A 17 8.79 -0.07 9.61
N GLY A 18 8.31 0.70 10.57
CA GLY A 18 8.27 2.17 10.49
C GLY A 18 7.01 2.75 9.82
N THR A 19 6.11 1.92 9.30
CA THR A 19 4.80 2.40 8.81
C THR A 19 3.91 2.76 10.00
N GLY A 20 3.65 4.05 10.17
CA GLY A 20 2.78 4.57 11.22
C GLY A 20 1.30 4.24 10.97
N LEU A 21 0.49 4.25 12.04
CA LEU A 21 -0.96 4.07 11.93
C LEU A 21 -1.64 5.15 11.09
N LYS A 22 -1.11 6.38 11.16
CA LYS A 22 -1.59 7.48 10.33
C LYS A 22 -1.48 7.16 8.83
N THR A 23 -0.31 6.71 8.37
CA THR A 23 -0.08 6.39 6.95
C THR A 23 -0.98 5.26 6.45
N LEU A 24 -1.21 4.24 7.29
CA LEU A 24 -2.13 3.16 6.97
C LEU A 24 -3.57 3.67 6.85
N LYS A 25 -4.05 4.43 7.83
CA LYS A 25 -5.39 5.03 7.78
C LYS A 25 -5.56 5.94 6.55
N GLU A 26 -4.60 6.80 6.28
CA GLU A 26 -4.66 7.69 5.11
C GLU A 26 -4.76 6.91 3.79
N ALA A 27 -4.06 5.78 3.68
CA ALA A 27 -4.13 4.91 2.50
C ALA A 27 -5.46 4.14 2.41
N GLU A 28 -6.03 3.74 3.55
CA GLU A 28 -7.36 3.10 3.64
C GLU A 28 -8.48 4.09 3.29
N GLU A 29 -8.44 5.30 3.83
CA GLU A 29 -9.40 6.39 3.56
C GLU A 29 -9.38 6.81 2.08
N GLN A 30 -8.21 6.76 1.44
CA GLN A 30 -8.08 6.98 0.00
C GLN A 30 -8.54 5.78 -0.85
N GLY A 31 -8.87 4.65 -0.23
CA GLY A 31 -9.34 3.44 -0.88
C GLY A 31 -8.25 2.63 -1.58
N PHE A 32 -6.98 2.85 -1.25
CA PHE A 32 -5.86 2.11 -1.83
C PHE A 32 -5.58 0.79 -1.14
N ILE A 33 -5.88 0.70 0.16
CA ILE A 33 -5.70 -0.51 0.95
C ILE A 33 -6.95 -0.85 1.75
N THR A 34 -7.00 -2.08 2.23
CA THR A 34 -7.90 -2.47 3.34
C THR A 34 -7.05 -2.94 4.49
N ILE A 35 -7.47 -2.63 5.72
CA ILE A 35 -6.78 -3.02 6.95
C ILE A 35 -7.66 -4.00 7.72
N ARG A 36 -7.05 -4.97 8.39
CA ARG A 36 -7.72 -5.85 9.35
C ARG A 36 -6.84 -6.12 10.56
N GLY A 37 -7.46 -6.61 11.64
CA GLY A 37 -6.76 -7.04 12.85
C GLY A 37 -6.46 -5.91 13.83
N GLU A 38 -5.90 -6.29 14.98
CA GLU A 38 -5.62 -5.36 16.08
C GLU A 38 -4.27 -4.67 15.92
N PHE A 39 -4.07 -3.54 16.59
CA PHE A 39 -2.93 -2.61 16.41
C PHE A 39 -1.54 -3.27 16.21
N GLN A 40 -1.20 -4.30 17.00
CA GLN A 40 0.08 -5.01 16.92
C GLN A 40 0.13 -6.14 15.86
N LYS A 41 -1.02 -6.68 15.47
CA LYS A 41 -1.16 -7.79 14.51
C LYS A 41 -1.92 -7.38 13.24
N ARG A 42 -1.98 -6.08 12.97
CA ARG A 42 -2.74 -5.58 11.85
C ARG A 42 -2.08 -5.98 10.55
N GLU A 43 -2.91 -6.39 9.63
CA GLU A 43 -2.52 -6.71 8.28
C GLU A 43 -3.21 -5.73 7.34
N PHE A 44 -2.58 -5.50 6.20
CA PHE A 44 -3.17 -4.73 5.14
C PHE A 44 -3.03 -5.48 3.82
N ARG A 45 -3.84 -5.10 2.84
CA ARG A 45 -3.70 -5.56 1.46
C ARG A 45 -4.05 -4.44 0.50
N LEU A 46 -3.52 -4.47 -0.73
CA LEU A 46 -3.98 -3.53 -1.75
C LEU A 46 -5.42 -3.83 -2.16
N THR A 47 -6.17 -2.78 -2.47
CA THR A 47 -7.38 -2.90 -3.27
C THR A 47 -7.02 -2.99 -4.75
N ALA A 48 -7.98 -3.33 -5.62
CA ALA A 48 -7.78 -3.26 -7.07
C ALA A 48 -7.30 -1.86 -7.52
N ARG A 49 -7.84 -0.80 -6.91
CA ARG A 49 -7.43 0.59 -7.15
C ARG A 49 -6.00 0.86 -6.67
N GLY A 50 -5.63 0.35 -5.50
CA GLY A 50 -4.25 0.45 -4.98
C GLY A 50 -3.24 -0.23 -5.90
N ALA A 51 -3.56 -1.43 -6.38
CA ALA A 51 -2.71 -2.18 -7.31
C ALA A 51 -2.53 -1.42 -8.64
N GLU A 52 -3.62 -0.92 -9.24
CA GLU A 52 -3.53 -0.13 -10.48
C GLU A 52 -2.70 1.14 -10.28
N TYR A 53 -2.87 1.83 -9.15
CA TYR A 53 -2.11 3.02 -8.82
C TYR A 53 -0.60 2.73 -8.77
N VAL A 54 -0.20 1.64 -8.09
CA VAL A 54 1.22 1.23 -8.00
C VAL A 54 1.79 0.89 -9.37
N GLU A 55 1.04 0.13 -10.19
CA GLU A 55 1.50 -0.24 -11.53
C GLU A 55 1.64 0.97 -12.44
N ARG A 56 0.71 1.92 -12.37
CA ARG A 56 0.80 3.19 -13.10
C ARG A 56 2.01 4.01 -12.67
N ASP A 57 2.27 4.09 -11.37
CA ASP A 57 3.41 4.84 -10.82
C ASP A 57 4.75 4.19 -11.20
N LYS A 58 4.84 2.85 -11.12
CA LYS A 58 6.01 2.08 -11.62
C LYS A 58 6.30 2.38 -13.09
N ARG A 59 5.28 2.37 -13.95
CA ARG A 59 5.42 2.72 -15.37
C ARG A 59 5.91 4.15 -15.56
N ARG A 60 5.41 5.11 -14.77
CA ARG A 60 5.85 6.51 -14.81
C ARG A 60 7.31 6.67 -14.39
N LEU A 61 7.74 5.95 -13.35
CA LEU A 61 9.14 5.97 -12.89
C LEU A 61 10.08 5.32 -13.91
N ALA A 62 9.67 4.21 -14.53
CA ALA A 62 10.43 3.57 -15.60
C ALA A 62 10.59 4.50 -16.81
N ALA A 63 9.54 5.22 -17.19
CA ALA A 63 9.58 6.19 -18.30
C ALA A 63 10.47 7.42 -18.03
N ARG A 64 10.74 7.75 -16.76
CA ARG A 64 11.66 8.83 -16.35
C ARG A 64 13.12 8.41 -16.27
N ARG A 65 13.40 7.13 -16.45
CA ARG A 65 14.75 6.56 -16.39
C ARG A 65 15.41 6.45 -17.78
N LEU A 66 14.69 6.89 -18.83
CA LEU A 66 15.17 7.17 -20.19
C LEU A 66 15.47 8.67 -20.32
#